data_AF-A0AAJ0JQK2-F1
#
_entry.id   AF-A0AAJ0JQK2-F1
#
_cell.length_a   1.000
_cell.length_b   1.000
_cell.length_c   1.000
_cell.angle_alpha   90.00
_cell.angle_beta   90.00
_cell.angle_gamma   90.00
#
_symmetry.space_group_name_H-M   'P 1'
#
loop_
_entity.id
_entity.type
_entity.pdbx_description
1 polymer ?
#
loop_
_entity_poly.entity_id
_entity_poly.type
_entity_poly.pdbx_seq_one_letter_code
_entity_poly.pdbx_strand_id
1 'polypeptide(L)'
;MKKVLTTVLGASILLAGCGSQNLGPLEHKTTKLREENHQLKLDNQELDRKISDLNEKEKSLTADKKNTKEAAVNELKTKSAKASSKYYQQITQTLNDYHNIKSEINKNKRNEKIVSKLDKIVTDLQSAHDKYKLDREQGEMSDSDKADDKNIQNLNNNLVKSFKSIRDGYSEKDKKKINQVQNQLSQINVKNPQS
;
A
#
# COMPACT_ATOMS: atom_id res chain seq x y z
N MET A 1 54.95 -39.48 -2.67
CA MET A 1 53.47 -39.45 -2.68
C MET A 1 53.00 -38.10 -2.13
N LYS A 2 52.07 -37.45 -2.84
CA LYS A 2 51.21 -36.29 -2.48
C LYS A 2 51.91 -34.90 -2.47
N LYS A 3 51.90 -34.21 -3.64
CA LYS A 3 50.97 -33.13 -4.09
C LYS A 3 51.40 -31.75 -3.54
N VAL A 4 52.27 -30.98 -4.21
CA VAL A 4 52.02 -30.05 -5.35
C VAL A 4 50.86 -29.09 -5.09
N LEU A 5 51.16 -27.81 -4.75
CA LEU A 5 50.80 -26.60 -5.53
C LEU A 5 51.38 -25.33 -4.85
N THR A 6 52.50 -24.81 -5.39
CA THR A 6 52.78 -23.39 -5.78
C THR A 6 52.31 -22.27 -4.81
N THR A 7 53.13 -21.46 -4.12
CA THR A 7 54.12 -20.44 -4.59
C THR A 7 53.65 -19.72 -5.87
N VAL A 8 53.56 -18.40 -6.03
CA VAL A 8 54.15 -17.24 -5.34
C VAL A 8 53.66 -15.96 -6.08
N LEU A 9 53.64 -14.80 -5.40
CA LEU A 9 53.74 -13.39 -5.88
C LEU A 9 52.76 -12.92 -6.99
N GLY A 10 52.00 -11.84 -6.86
CA GLY A 10 52.36 -10.52 -6.32
C GLY A 10 52.36 -9.52 -7.49
N ALA A 11 51.49 -8.50 -7.46
CA ALA A 11 51.66 -7.23 -8.18
C ALA A 11 50.55 -6.24 -7.79
N SER A 12 50.89 -5.29 -6.93
CA SER A 12 50.19 -4.01 -6.85
C SER A 12 50.68 -3.15 -8.02
N ILE A 13 49.83 -2.74 -8.95
CA ILE A 13 49.97 -1.47 -9.68
C ILE A 13 48.58 -0.88 -9.94
N LEU A 14 48.40 0.32 -9.41
CA LEU A 14 47.35 1.28 -9.75
C LEU A 14 47.38 1.60 -11.25
N LEU A 15 46.25 1.47 -11.93
CA LEU A 15 45.97 2.19 -13.16
C LEU A 15 44.74 3.07 -12.92
N ALA A 16 45.02 4.32 -12.57
CA ALA A 16 44.09 5.41 -12.78
C ALA A 16 43.97 5.67 -14.29
N GLY A 17 42.73 5.85 -14.76
CA GLY A 17 42.43 6.60 -15.98
C GLY A 17 41.68 5.83 -17.06
N CYS A 18 40.35 5.87 -17.03
CA CYS A 18 39.52 6.25 -18.18
C CYS A 18 38.10 6.55 -17.68
N GLY A 19 37.59 7.71 -18.07
CA GLY A 19 36.43 8.33 -17.46
C GLY A 19 35.10 7.62 -17.67
N SER A 20 34.17 7.87 -16.78
CA SER A 20 32.83 8.26 -17.22
C SER A 20 32.21 9.17 -16.16
N GLN A 21 32.09 10.44 -16.55
CA GLN A 21 31.15 11.38 -15.98
C GLN A 21 29.74 10.76 -16.08
N ASN A 22 29.21 10.15 -15.01
CA ASN A 22 27.76 10.14 -14.69
C ASN A 22 27.30 9.27 -13.50
N LEU A 23 28.16 8.85 -12.56
CA LEU A 23 27.65 8.07 -11.42
C LEU A 23 26.81 8.91 -10.43
N GLY A 24 27.06 10.21 -10.29
CA GLY A 24 26.26 11.10 -9.43
C GLY A 24 24.76 11.16 -9.78
N PRO A 25 24.36 11.35 -11.06
CA PRO A 25 22.95 11.30 -11.44
C PRO A 25 22.35 9.89 -11.45
N LEU A 26 23.17 8.83 -11.54
CA LEU A 26 22.73 7.45 -11.37
C LEU A 26 22.45 7.15 -9.89
N GLU A 27 23.37 7.45 -8.97
CA GLU A 27 23.16 7.36 -7.52
C GLU A 27 21.99 8.21 -7.07
N HIS A 28 21.89 9.47 -7.53
CA HIS A 28 20.76 10.32 -7.16
C HIS A 28 19.42 9.79 -7.72
N LYS A 29 19.42 9.09 -8.86
CA LYS A 29 18.23 8.38 -9.35
C LYS A 29 17.94 7.11 -8.56
N THR A 30 18.93 6.31 -8.16
CA THR A 30 18.71 5.11 -7.34
C THR A 30 18.23 5.47 -5.94
N THR A 31 18.77 6.52 -5.31
CA THR A 31 18.30 6.98 -3.99
C THR A 31 16.90 7.57 -4.08
N LYS A 32 16.59 8.34 -5.14
CA LYS A 32 15.24 8.88 -5.36
C LYS A 32 14.22 7.79 -5.71
N LEU A 33 14.58 6.78 -6.51
CA LEU A 33 13.75 5.60 -6.78
C LEU A 33 13.59 4.70 -5.55
N ARG A 34 14.56 4.70 -4.63
CA ARG A 34 14.48 3.97 -3.35
C ARG A 34 13.58 4.71 -2.35
N GLU A 35 13.66 6.04 -2.30
CA GLU A 35 12.84 6.90 -1.43
C GLU A 35 11.37 6.99 -1.92
N GLU A 36 11.15 7.21 -3.23
CA GLU A 36 9.80 7.27 -3.84
C GLU A 36 9.04 5.93 -3.79
N ASN A 37 9.74 4.83 -3.44
CA ASN A 37 9.24 3.46 -3.35
C ASN A 37 9.18 2.96 -1.90
N HIS A 38 9.69 3.71 -0.91
CA HIS A 38 9.77 3.22 0.47
C HIS A 38 8.43 3.31 1.20
N GLN A 39 7.67 4.39 1.01
CA GLN A 39 6.48 4.66 1.83
C GLN A 39 5.26 3.84 1.43
N LEU A 40 4.97 3.72 0.14
CA LEU A 40 3.89 2.83 -0.35
C LEU A 40 4.15 1.36 -0.01
N LYS A 41 5.43 0.95 0.06
CA LYS A 41 5.81 -0.38 0.51
C LYS A 41 5.59 -0.56 2.02
N LEU A 42 5.87 0.47 2.82
CA LEU A 42 5.59 0.48 4.25
C LEU A 42 4.08 0.44 4.52
N ASP A 43 3.29 1.21 3.77
CA ASP A 43 1.83 1.20 3.85
C ASP A 43 1.25 -0.17 3.46
N ASN A 44 1.75 -0.78 2.38
CA ASN A 44 1.39 -2.15 2.01
C ASN A 44 1.77 -3.18 3.10
N GLN A 45 2.94 -3.03 3.72
CA GLN A 45 3.36 -3.91 4.81
C GLN A 45 2.52 -3.71 6.08
N GLU A 46 2.08 -2.49 6.37
CA GLU A 46 1.17 -2.19 7.46
C GLU A 46 -0.23 -2.74 7.19
N LEU A 47 -0.70 -2.67 5.95
CA LEU A 47 -1.95 -3.28 5.51
C LEU A 47 -1.88 -4.82 5.60
N ASP A 48 -0.77 -5.43 5.16
CA ASP A 48 -0.56 -6.88 5.27
C ASP A 48 -0.54 -7.34 6.74
N ARG A 49 0.07 -6.56 7.63
CA ARG A 49 0.03 -6.82 9.08
C ARG A 49 -1.40 -6.76 9.63
N LYS A 50 -2.16 -5.70 9.29
CA LYS A 50 -3.58 -5.59 9.69
C LYS A 50 -4.41 -6.76 9.16
N ILE A 51 -4.15 -7.23 7.94
CA ILE A 51 -4.80 -8.42 7.38
C ILE A 51 -4.45 -9.66 8.21
N SER A 52 -3.18 -9.84 8.58
CA SER A 52 -2.74 -10.95 9.43
C SER A 52 -3.46 -10.95 10.78
N ASP A 53 -3.47 -9.79 11.46
CA ASP A 53 -4.09 -9.64 12.78
C ASP A 53 -5.61 -9.89 12.73
N LEU A 54 -6.28 -9.38 11.69
CA LEU A 54 -7.72 -9.60 11.49
C LEU A 54 -8.03 -11.08 11.20
N ASN A 55 -7.20 -11.77 10.42
CA ASN A 55 -7.38 -13.19 10.12
C ASN A 55 -7.17 -14.06 11.38
N GLU A 56 -6.23 -13.68 12.24
CA GLU A 56 -5.98 -14.37 13.51
C GLU A 56 -7.15 -14.16 14.49
N LYS A 57 -7.67 -12.94 14.57
CA LYS A 57 -8.88 -12.61 15.35
C LYS A 57 -10.12 -13.36 14.81
N GLU A 58 -10.29 -13.48 13.49
CA GLU A 58 -11.36 -14.28 12.87
C GLU A 58 -11.30 -15.75 13.29
N LYS A 59 -10.10 -16.34 13.29
CA LYS A 59 -9.88 -17.74 13.70
C LYS A 59 -10.25 -17.97 15.17
N SER A 60 -9.81 -17.07 16.07
CA SER A 60 -10.12 -17.17 17.50
C SER A 60 -11.63 -17.11 17.75
N LEU A 61 -12.31 -16.11 17.18
CA LEU A 61 -13.75 -15.91 17.37
C LEU A 61 -14.58 -17.05 16.77
N THR A 62 -14.12 -17.64 15.66
CA THR A 62 -14.78 -18.80 15.04
C THR A 62 -14.66 -20.06 15.91
N ALA A 63 -13.52 -20.26 16.58
CA ALA A 63 -13.34 -21.36 17.52
C ALA A 63 -14.27 -21.21 18.74
N ASP A 64 -14.41 -19.99 19.28
CA ASP A 64 -15.27 -19.70 20.43
C ASP A 64 -16.76 -19.89 20.11
N LYS A 65 -17.18 -19.61 18.86
CA LYS A 65 -18.55 -19.87 18.36
C LYS A 65 -18.93 -21.36 18.43
N LYS A 66 -17.96 -22.26 18.27
CA LYS A 66 -18.20 -23.71 18.30
C LYS A 66 -18.47 -24.24 19.71
N ASN A 67 -18.16 -23.47 20.76
CA ASN A 67 -18.11 -23.94 22.14
C ASN A 67 -19.07 -23.24 23.15
N THR A 68 -19.83 -22.18 22.82
CA THR A 68 -20.55 -21.38 23.86
C THR A 68 -21.88 -20.68 23.46
N LYS A 69 -22.62 -20.15 24.46
CA LYS A 69 -23.87 -19.35 24.36
C LYS A 69 -23.69 -17.93 23.78
N GLU A 70 -22.46 -17.45 23.61
CA GLU A 70 -22.13 -16.10 23.08
C GLU A 70 -22.03 -16.06 21.54
N ALA A 71 -22.46 -17.14 20.87
CA ALA A 71 -22.28 -17.37 19.45
C ALA A 71 -22.79 -16.24 18.53
N ALA A 72 -23.87 -15.53 18.89
CA ALA A 72 -24.43 -14.45 18.08
C ALA A 72 -23.56 -13.18 18.10
N VAL A 73 -23.04 -12.80 19.27
CA VAL A 73 -22.12 -11.65 19.41
C VAL A 73 -20.78 -11.95 18.72
N ASN A 74 -20.28 -13.18 18.86
CA ASN A 74 -19.05 -13.60 18.18
C ASN A 74 -19.24 -13.72 16.66
N GLU A 75 -20.42 -14.09 16.18
CA GLU A 75 -20.74 -14.08 14.75
C GLU A 75 -20.69 -12.66 14.16
N LEU A 76 -21.26 -11.67 14.85
CA LEU A 76 -21.23 -10.28 14.43
C LEU A 76 -19.79 -9.74 14.34
N LYS A 77 -18.98 -9.99 15.38
CA LYS A 77 -17.56 -9.60 15.40
C LYS A 77 -16.77 -10.26 14.27
N THR A 78 -17.03 -11.55 14.00
CA THR A 78 -16.41 -12.30 12.90
C THR A 78 -16.76 -11.70 11.53
N LYS A 79 -18.03 -11.35 11.29
CA LYS A 79 -18.46 -10.71 10.03
C LYS A 79 -17.80 -9.34 9.85
N SER A 80 -17.77 -8.52 10.89
CA SER A 80 -17.09 -7.22 10.87
C SER A 80 -15.59 -7.34 10.60
N ALA A 81 -14.90 -8.28 11.26
CA ALA A 81 -13.47 -8.53 11.01
C ALA A 81 -13.22 -8.97 9.56
N LYS A 82 -14.05 -9.87 9.03
CA LYS A 82 -13.96 -10.35 7.65
C LYS A 82 -14.21 -9.26 6.62
N ALA A 83 -15.20 -8.40 6.85
CA ALA A 83 -15.48 -7.25 6.00
C ALA A 83 -14.29 -6.28 5.97
N SER A 84 -13.74 -5.94 7.14
CA SER A 84 -12.54 -5.09 7.26
C SER A 84 -11.33 -5.71 6.56
N SER A 85 -11.08 -7.01 6.74
CA SER A 85 -9.97 -7.72 6.11
C SER A 85 -10.06 -7.67 4.57
N LYS A 86 -11.24 -7.98 4.01
CA LYS A 86 -11.49 -7.87 2.57
C LYS A 86 -11.27 -6.44 2.05
N TYR A 87 -11.76 -5.44 2.79
CA TYR A 87 -11.54 -4.03 2.43
C TYR A 87 -10.05 -3.71 2.32
N TYR A 88 -9.26 -4.06 3.35
CA TYR A 88 -7.84 -3.80 3.34
C TYR A 88 -7.10 -4.54 2.21
N GLN A 89 -7.48 -5.79 1.92
CA GLN A 89 -6.95 -6.54 0.77
C GLN A 89 -7.23 -5.83 -0.56
N GLN A 90 -8.45 -5.33 -0.75
CA GLN A 90 -8.84 -4.64 -1.98
C GLN A 90 -8.08 -3.33 -2.15
N ILE A 91 -7.96 -2.50 -1.11
CA ILE A 91 -7.21 -1.25 -1.23
C ILE A 91 -5.73 -1.50 -1.48
N THR A 92 -5.11 -2.53 -0.87
CA THR A 92 -3.71 -2.92 -1.15
C THR A 92 -3.52 -3.24 -2.63
N GLN A 93 -4.43 -4.03 -3.22
CA GLN A 93 -4.37 -4.34 -4.64
C GLN A 93 -4.50 -3.06 -5.50
N THR A 94 -5.42 -2.16 -5.15
CA THR A 94 -5.60 -0.90 -5.86
C THR A 94 -4.37 0.03 -5.75
N LEU A 95 -3.71 0.06 -4.59
CA LEU A 95 -2.47 0.82 -4.41
C LEU A 95 -1.31 0.24 -5.23
N ASN A 96 -1.24 -1.09 -5.37
CA ASN A 96 -0.29 -1.75 -6.26
C ASN A 96 -0.56 -1.41 -7.73
N ASP A 97 -1.83 -1.39 -8.15
CA ASP A 97 -2.22 -0.99 -9.51
C ASP A 97 -1.80 0.45 -9.81
N TYR A 98 -1.93 1.37 -8.83
CA TYR A 98 -1.40 2.72 -8.94
C TYR A 98 0.13 2.74 -9.05
N HIS A 99 0.83 1.99 -8.19
CA HIS A 99 2.28 1.93 -8.18
C HIS A 99 2.83 1.56 -9.57
N ASN A 100 2.18 0.59 -10.24
CA ASN A 100 2.54 0.12 -11.58
C ASN A 100 2.41 1.19 -12.68
N ILE A 101 1.65 2.26 -12.45
CA ILE A 101 1.48 3.38 -13.40
C ILE A 101 2.10 4.69 -12.93
N LYS A 102 2.61 4.77 -11.70
CA LYS A 102 3.16 6.00 -11.09
C LYS A 102 4.23 6.66 -11.96
N SER A 103 5.11 5.87 -12.57
CA SER A 103 6.16 6.38 -13.45
C SER A 103 5.61 7.08 -14.70
N GLU A 104 4.55 6.54 -15.31
CA GLU A 104 3.86 7.15 -16.45
C GLU A 104 3.12 8.43 -16.05
N ILE A 105 2.51 8.44 -14.85
CA ILE A 105 1.87 9.62 -14.27
C ILE A 105 2.88 10.75 -14.09
N ASN A 106 4.07 10.44 -13.56
CA ASN A 106 5.14 11.42 -13.31
C ASN A 106 5.70 12.05 -14.60
N LYS A 107 5.62 11.33 -15.73
CA LYS A 107 5.94 11.90 -17.05
C LYS A 107 4.94 12.98 -17.48
N ASN A 108 3.70 12.89 -16.99
CA ASN A 108 2.64 13.87 -17.18
C ASN A 108 2.41 14.25 -18.66
N LYS A 109 2.53 13.28 -19.56
CA LYS A 109 2.37 13.51 -21.02
C LYS A 109 0.91 13.47 -21.48
N ARG A 110 -0.03 13.16 -20.58
CA ARG A 110 -1.44 12.81 -20.84
C ARG A 110 -1.56 11.63 -21.80
N ASN A 111 -2.13 10.54 -21.32
CA ASN A 111 -2.41 9.35 -22.10
C ASN A 111 -3.75 8.79 -21.64
N GLU A 112 -4.70 8.65 -22.55
CA GLU A 112 -6.07 8.19 -22.23
C GLU A 112 -6.06 6.83 -21.52
N LYS A 113 -5.16 5.92 -21.88
CA LYS A 113 -5.03 4.63 -21.19
C LYS A 113 -4.65 4.78 -19.72
N ILE A 114 -3.84 5.80 -19.38
CA ILE A 114 -3.47 6.09 -17.99
C ILE A 114 -4.60 6.80 -17.26
N VAL A 115 -5.35 7.68 -17.93
CA VAL A 115 -6.56 8.31 -17.39
C VAL A 115 -7.59 7.22 -17.02
N SER A 116 -7.88 6.29 -17.93
CA SER A 116 -8.82 5.19 -17.65
C SER A 116 -8.37 4.29 -16.49
N LYS A 117 -7.06 4.06 -16.34
CA LYS A 117 -6.54 3.32 -15.18
C LYS A 117 -6.71 4.10 -13.87
N LEU A 118 -6.54 5.42 -13.89
CA LEU A 118 -6.80 6.29 -12.75
C LEU A 118 -8.29 6.33 -12.38
N ASP A 119 -9.18 6.37 -13.37
CA ASP A 119 -10.63 6.24 -13.13
C ASP A 119 -11.00 4.89 -12.52
N LYS A 120 -10.37 3.80 -13.00
CA LYS A 120 -10.54 2.48 -12.41
C LYS A 120 -10.09 2.45 -10.95
N ILE A 121 -8.93 3.02 -10.63
CA ILE A 121 -8.42 3.13 -9.25
C ILE A 121 -9.44 3.85 -8.35
N VAL A 122 -10.00 4.98 -8.79
CA VAL A 122 -11.02 5.72 -8.01
C VAL A 122 -12.27 4.85 -7.81
N THR A 123 -12.72 4.17 -8.86
CA THR A 123 -13.91 3.31 -8.82
C THR A 123 -13.71 2.09 -7.93
N ASP A 124 -12.54 1.46 -7.97
CA ASP A 124 -12.20 0.29 -7.16
C ASP A 124 -12.18 0.65 -5.66
N LEU A 125 -11.62 1.81 -5.29
CA LEU A 125 -11.65 2.29 -3.90
C LEU A 125 -13.07 2.53 -3.40
N GLN A 126 -13.90 3.20 -4.21
CA GLN A 126 -15.31 3.43 -3.87
C GLN A 126 -16.04 2.09 -3.70
N SER A 127 -15.85 1.17 -4.64
CA SER A 127 -16.48 -0.16 -4.63
C SER A 127 -16.03 -1.01 -3.45
N ALA A 128 -14.75 -0.95 -3.06
CA ALA A 128 -14.23 -1.66 -1.90
C ALA A 128 -14.92 -1.21 -0.61
N HIS A 129 -15.10 0.10 -0.44
CA HIS A 129 -15.77 0.66 0.73
C HIS A 129 -17.29 0.43 0.73
N ASP A 130 -17.93 0.50 -0.44
CA ASP A 130 -19.36 0.16 -0.54
C ASP A 130 -19.58 -1.32 -0.21
N LYS A 131 -18.72 -2.20 -0.71
CA LYS A 131 -18.73 -3.62 -0.36
C LYS A 131 -18.47 -3.85 1.13
N TYR A 132 -17.53 -3.13 1.73
CA TYR A 132 -17.31 -3.16 3.17
C TYR A 132 -18.59 -2.83 3.94
N LYS A 133 -19.29 -1.75 3.56
CA LYS A 133 -20.54 -1.36 4.19
C LYS A 133 -21.67 -2.37 4.03
N LEU A 134 -21.71 -3.09 2.91
CA LEU A 134 -22.69 -4.14 2.63
C LEU A 134 -22.36 -5.44 3.38
N ASP A 135 -21.09 -5.85 3.37
CA ASP A 135 -20.60 -7.09 4.02
C ASP A 135 -20.58 -6.93 5.55
N ARG A 136 -20.46 -5.70 6.07
CA ARG A 136 -20.60 -5.37 7.49
C ARG A 136 -22.07 -5.40 7.88
N GLU A 137 -22.43 -6.28 8.82
CA GLU A 137 -23.79 -6.43 9.32
C GLU A 137 -24.18 -5.20 10.19
N GLN A 138 -25.39 -4.65 10.00
CA GLN A 138 -25.84 -3.37 10.60
C GLN A 138 -26.43 -3.52 12.03
N GLY A 139 -25.83 -4.39 12.85
CA GLY A 139 -26.18 -4.54 14.26
C GLY A 139 -25.58 -3.46 15.16
N GLU A 140 -25.92 -3.49 16.46
CA GLU A 140 -25.31 -2.61 17.44
C GLU A 140 -23.80 -2.92 17.57
N MET A 141 -22.96 -1.93 17.26
CA MET A 141 -21.51 -2.08 17.25
C MET A 141 -20.92 -1.81 18.64
N SER A 142 -19.89 -2.59 18.99
CA SER A 142 -19.05 -2.23 20.13
C SER A 142 -18.32 -0.90 19.85
N ASP A 143 -17.88 -0.19 20.88
CA ASP A 143 -17.17 1.08 20.69
C ASP A 143 -15.85 0.91 19.93
N SER A 144 -15.20 -0.24 20.09
CA SER A 144 -14.03 -0.61 19.28
C SER A 144 -14.39 -0.76 17.80
N ASP A 145 -15.49 -1.45 17.48
CA ASP A 145 -15.92 -1.64 16.08
C ASP A 145 -16.36 -0.32 15.43
N LYS A 146 -16.98 0.59 16.20
CA LYS A 146 -17.29 1.95 15.74
C LYS A 146 -16.05 2.76 15.41
N ALA A 147 -15.00 2.65 16.24
CA ALA A 147 -13.73 3.33 16.00
C ALA A 147 -13.06 2.80 14.71
N ASP A 148 -13.07 1.48 14.51
CA ASP A 148 -12.53 0.85 13.31
C ASP A 148 -13.31 1.23 12.05
N ASP A 149 -14.64 1.26 12.10
CA ASP A 149 -15.49 1.73 11.00
C ASP A 149 -15.16 3.18 10.62
N LYS A 150 -15.04 4.06 11.62
CA LYS A 150 -14.67 5.46 11.39
C LYS A 150 -13.29 5.58 10.76
N ASN A 151 -12.34 4.75 11.17
CA ASN A 151 -11.00 4.71 10.59
C ASN A 151 -11.05 4.27 9.12
N ILE A 152 -11.79 3.20 8.79
CA ILE A 152 -12.00 2.73 7.42
C ILE A 152 -12.65 3.82 6.56
N GLN A 153 -13.69 4.47 7.06
CA GLN A 153 -14.39 5.55 6.37
C GLN A 153 -13.45 6.72 6.07
N ASN A 154 -12.67 7.16 7.05
CA ASN A 154 -11.73 8.26 6.89
C ASN A 154 -10.61 7.92 5.90
N LEU A 155 -10.04 6.72 6.02
CA LEU A 155 -9.02 6.23 5.09
C LEU A 155 -9.56 6.21 3.66
N ASN A 156 -10.72 5.59 3.43
CA ASN A 156 -11.31 5.51 2.09
C ASN A 156 -11.58 6.90 1.51
N ASN A 157 -12.17 7.80 2.30
CA ASN A 157 -12.46 9.16 1.86
C ASN A 157 -11.19 9.91 1.45
N ASN A 158 -10.10 9.77 2.22
CA ASN A 158 -8.82 10.37 1.90
C ASN A 158 -8.21 9.78 0.63
N LEU A 159 -8.23 8.46 0.47
CA LEU A 159 -7.73 7.79 -0.74
C LEU A 159 -8.53 8.23 -1.97
N VAL A 160 -9.85 8.16 -1.94
CA VAL A 160 -10.72 8.55 -3.07
C VAL A 160 -10.49 10.02 -3.47
N LYS A 161 -10.41 10.94 -2.50
CA LYS A 161 -10.14 12.37 -2.77
C LYS A 161 -8.76 12.57 -3.41
N SER A 162 -7.74 11.90 -2.90
CA SER A 162 -6.38 11.97 -3.42
C SER A 162 -6.29 11.42 -4.84
N PHE A 163 -6.86 10.24 -5.09
CA PHE A 163 -6.81 9.63 -6.43
C PHE A 163 -7.65 10.38 -7.47
N LYS A 164 -8.79 10.98 -7.08
CA LYS A 164 -9.51 11.93 -7.94
C LYS A 164 -8.64 13.13 -8.29
N SER A 165 -7.93 13.69 -7.31
CA SER A 165 -7.04 14.84 -7.54
C SER A 165 -5.84 14.49 -8.44
N ILE A 166 -5.27 13.29 -8.30
CA ILE A 166 -4.22 12.78 -9.20
C ILE A 166 -4.76 12.61 -10.62
N ARG A 167 -5.93 11.99 -10.78
CA ARG A 167 -6.60 11.85 -12.07
C ARG A 167 -6.82 13.20 -12.74
N ASP A 168 -7.41 14.15 -12.02
CA ASP A 168 -7.72 15.47 -12.56
C ASP A 168 -6.43 16.20 -12.95
N GLY A 169 -5.43 16.19 -12.06
CA GLY A 169 -4.12 16.78 -12.34
C GLY A 169 -3.43 16.15 -13.56
N TYR A 170 -3.51 14.83 -13.73
CA TYR A 170 -2.92 14.15 -14.89
C TYR A 170 -3.67 14.47 -16.20
N SER A 171 -5.01 14.55 -16.15
CA SER A 171 -5.84 14.94 -17.29
C SER A 171 -5.59 16.39 -17.72
N GLU A 172 -5.40 17.28 -16.76
CA GLU A 172 -5.11 18.72 -16.94
C GLU A 172 -3.63 19.01 -17.22
N LYS A 173 -2.76 17.99 -17.14
CA LYS A 173 -1.29 18.13 -17.14
C LYS A 173 -0.76 19.04 -16.04
N ASP A 174 -1.45 19.16 -14.91
CA ASP A 174 -1.01 19.88 -13.72
C ASP A 174 -0.06 19.02 -12.85
N LYS A 175 1.24 19.15 -13.11
CA LYS A 175 2.28 18.46 -12.36
C LYS A 175 2.38 18.90 -10.90
N LYS A 176 2.03 20.16 -10.58
CA LYS A 176 2.10 20.67 -9.20
C LYS A 176 1.05 19.97 -8.33
N LYS A 177 -0.18 19.89 -8.84
CA LYS A 177 -1.29 19.17 -8.20
C LYS A 177 -0.97 17.70 -7.98
N ILE A 178 -0.41 17.01 -8.99
CA ILE A 178 0.02 15.60 -8.84
C ILE A 178 1.06 15.44 -7.72
N ASN A 179 2.12 16.26 -7.73
CA ASN A 179 3.20 16.15 -6.75
C ASN A 179 2.71 16.46 -5.32
N GLN A 180 1.87 17.48 -5.16
CA GLN A 180 1.30 17.85 -3.86
C GLN A 180 0.51 16.69 -3.26
N VAL A 181 -0.34 16.05 -4.07
CA VAL A 181 -1.16 14.92 -3.62
C VAL A 181 -0.32 13.67 -3.37
N GLN A 182 0.71 13.40 -4.18
CA GLN A 182 1.64 12.30 -3.94
C GLN A 182 2.38 12.46 -2.60
N ASN A 183 2.78 13.69 -2.25
CA ASN A 183 3.40 13.97 -0.95
C ASN A 183 2.41 13.77 0.20
N GLN A 184 1.14 14.17 0.03
CA GLN A 184 0.09 13.92 1.03
C GLN A 184 -0.18 12.42 1.21
N LEU A 185 -0.21 11.65 0.13
CA LEU A 185 -0.39 10.19 0.19
C LEU A 185 0.74 9.51 0.98
N SER A 186 1.99 9.93 0.80
CA SER A 186 3.12 9.40 1.60
C SER A 186 3.07 9.74 3.09
N GLN A 187 2.16 10.63 3.50
CA GLN A 187 1.96 11.00 4.90
C GLN A 187 0.70 10.35 5.50
N ILE A 188 -0.05 9.56 4.72
CA ILE A 188 -1.20 8.82 5.24
C ILE A 188 -0.68 7.68 6.10
N ASN A 189 -0.55 7.96 7.40
CA ASN A 189 -0.21 6.95 8.38
C ASN A 189 -1.44 6.07 8.61
N VAL A 190 -1.36 4.77 8.33
CA VAL A 190 -2.46 3.81 8.52
C VAL A 190 -2.53 3.42 9.99
N LYS A 191 -2.74 4.39 10.90
CA LYS A 191 -2.71 4.22 12.37
C LYS A 191 -3.24 2.85 12.78
N ASN A 192 -2.37 2.05 13.37
CA ASN A 192 -2.74 0.82 14.07
C ASN A 192 -3.59 1.20 15.29
N PRO A 193 -4.79 0.62 15.52
CA PRO A 193 -5.56 0.83 16.75
C PRO A 193 -4.87 0.26 18.01
N GLN A 194 -3.66 -0.30 17.90
CA GLN A 194 -2.86 -0.77 19.01
C GLN A 194 -1.54 0.00 19.10
N SER A 195 -1.61 1.15 19.77
CA SER A 195 -0.50 1.72 20.53
C SER A 195 -1.05 2.32 21.82
#